data_AF-A0A2S5KPV5-F1
#
_entry.id   AF-A0A2S5KPV5-F1
#
_cell.length_a   1.000
_cell.length_b   1.000
_cell.length_c   1.000
_cell.angle_alpha   90.00
_cell.angle_beta   90.00
_cell.angle_gamma   90.00
#
_symmetry.space_group_name_H-M   'P 1'
#
loop_
_entity.id
_entity.type
_entity.pdbx_description
1 polymer ?
#
loop_
_entity_poly.entity_id
_entity_poly.type
_entity_poly.pdbx_seq_one_letter_code
_entity_poly.pdbx_strand_id
1 'polypeptide(L)'
;MTSLLQSDFQGEYEQESYEAMRRRYPGFGVGLFEQLQLRMPGVFAGLRFYYRSNSPFALDAFAICKGLQTEFAIQLDGDIEMICIWDTDSHIEIGDWYDQDPVTVALDYIRQHYLVMHSV
;
A
#
# COMPACT_ATOMS: atom_id res chain seq x y z
N MET A 1 -17.34 -6.23 -12.49
CA MET A 1 -17.20 -4.80 -12.16
C MET A 1 -15.73 -4.55 -11.91
N THR A 2 -15.12 -3.63 -12.64
CA THR A 2 -13.72 -3.22 -12.38
C THR A 2 -13.73 -2.32 -11.15
N SER A 3 -12.83 -2.57 -10.20
CA SER A 3 -12.63 -1.72 -9.03
C SER A 3 -12.27 -0.29 -9.46
N LEU A 4 -12.81 0.73 -8.78
CA LEU A 4 -12.49 2.14 -9.02
C LEU A 4 -10.98 2.39 -8.85
N LEU A 5 -10.37 1.80 -7.82
CA LEU A 5 -8.93 1.83 -7.63
C LEU A 5 -8.19 1.14 -8.79
N GLN A 6 -8.72 0.06 -9.34
CA GLN A 6 -8.08 -0.60 -10.48
C GLN A 6 -8.13 0.25 -11.76
N SER A 7 -9.18 1.06 -11.98
CA SER A 7 -9.21 1.99 -13.10
C SER A 7 -8.19 3.11 -12.98
N ASP A 8 -7.91 3.59 -11.76
CA ASP A 8 -6.91 4.64 -11.54
C ASP A 8 -5.49 4.19 -11.89
N PHE A 9 -5.26 2.88 -11.89
CA PHE A 9 -4.00 2.25 -12.25
C PHE A 9 -3.94 1.78 -13.72
N GLN A 10 -4.99 1.99 -14.53
CA GLN A 10 -4.95 1.64 -15.96
C GLN A 10 -4.29 2.74 -16.79
N GLY A 11 -3.24 2.38 -17.54
CA GLY A 11 -2.61 3.22 -18.58
C GLY A 11 -1.24 3.77 -18.21
N GLU A 12 -1.06 4.24 -16.97
CA GLU A 12 0.21 4.83 -16.51
C GLU A 12 0.98 3.96 -15.50
N TYR A 13 0.36 2.90 -15.00
CA TYR A 13 0.97 1.99 -14.04
C TYR A 13 1.19 0.62 -14.66
N GLU A 14 2.39 0.10 -14.46
CA GLU A 14 2.79 -1.25 -14.85
C GLU A 14 2.79 -2.15 -13.61
N GLN A 15 2.21 -3.34 -13.75
CA GLN A 15 2.21 -4.32 -12.67
C GLN A 15 3.59 -4.96 -12.54
N GLU A 16 4.07 -5.12 -11.31
CA GLU A 16 5.33 -5.80 -11.01
C GLU A 16 5.14 -6.89 -9.94
N SER A 17 6.15 -7.74 -9.75
CA SER A 17 6.17 -8.69 -8.64
C SER A 17 6.66 -8.02 -7.36
N TYR A 18 6.30 -8.58 -6.20
CA TYR A 18 6.84 -8.13 -4.92
C TYR A 18 8.38 -8.13 -4.90
N GLU A 19 9.02 -9.14 -5.48
CA GLU A 19 10.48 -9.24 -5.56
C GLU A 19 11.11 -8.18 -6.50
N ALA A 20 10.39 -7.78 -7.56
CA ALA A 20 10.83 -6.70 -8.44
C ALA A 20 10.70 -5.35 -7.72
N MET A 21 9.54 -5.09 -7.11
CA MET A 21 9.28 -3.89 -6.30
C MET A 21 10.33 -3.72 -5.21
N ARG A 22 10.61 -4.78 -4.42
CA ARG A 22 11.60 -4.74 -3.33
C ARG A 22 13.03 -4.44 -3.81
N ARG A 23 13.39 -4.87 -5.03
CA ARG A 23 14.70 -4.55 -5.62
C ARG A 23 14.77 -3.12 -6.15
N ARG A 24 13.65 -2.62 -6.67
CA ARG A 24 13.52 -1.28 -7.26
C ARG A 24 13.41 -0.20 -6.18
N TYR A 25 12.64 -0.45 -5.13
CA TYR A 25 12.33 0.48 -4.05
C TYR A 25 12.96 0.03 -2.72
N PRO A 26 14.14 0.57 -2.36
CA PRO A 26 14.74 0.36 -1.04
C PRO A 26 14.39 1.45 -0.02
N GLY A 27 13.43 2.33 -0.34
CA GLY A 27 13.16 3.59 0.37
C GLY A 27 12.35 3.47 1.65
N PHE A 28 11.81 4.62 2.08
CA PHE A 28 11.03 4.75 3.30
C PHE A 28 9.82 3.79 3.33
N GLY A 29 9.54 3.20 4.49
CA GLY A 29 8.40 2.30 4.66
C GLY A 29 8.52 0.95 3.94
N VAL A 30 9.64 0.62 3.27
CA VAL A 30 9.81 -0.64 2.52
C VAL A 30 9.53 -1.90 3.36
N GLY A 31 9.78 -1.83 4.67
CA GLY A 31 9.49 -2.91 5.62
C GLY A 31 8.01 -3.23 5.78
N LEU A 32 7.10 -2.35 5.36
CA LEU A 32 5.65 -2.52 5.52
C LEU A 32 5.16 -3.82 4.89
N PHE A 33 5.59 -4.13 3.67
CA PHE A 33 5.11 -5.32 2.97
C PHE A 33 5.62 -6.63 3.58
N GLU A 34 6.84 -6.64 4.10
CA GLU A 34 7.35 -7.78 4.87
C GLU A 34 6.56 -7.96 6.17
N GLN A 35 6.27 -6.88 6.88
CA GLN A 35 5.44 -6.94 8.08
C GLN A 35 3.99 -7.35 7.78
N LEU A 36 3.42 -6.94 6.64
CA LEU A 36 2.11 -7.39 6.18
C LEU A 36 2.13 -8.90 5.90
N GLN A 37 3.17 -9.41 5.23
CA GLN A 37 3.33 -10.84 4.98
C GLN A 37 3.38 -11.65 6.28
N LEU A 38 4.10 -11.15 7.30
CA LEU A 38 4.28 -11.83 8.58
C LEU A 38 3.05 -11.74 9.48
N ARG A 39 2.43 -10.56 9.59
CA ARG A 39 1.40 -10.26 10.60
C ARG A 39 -0.02 -10.33 10.07
N MET A 40 -0.22 -10.13 8.78
CA MET A 40 -1.52 -10.06 8.12
C MET A 40 -1.47 -10.76 6.74
N PRO A 41 -1.12 -12.06 6.68
CA PRO A 41 -0.87 -12.76 5.43
C PRO A 41 -2.06 -12.76 4.46
N GLY A 42 -3.29 -12.66 4.97
CA GLY A 42 -4.50 -12.50 4.15
C GLY A 42 -4.53 -11.18 3.37
N VAL A 43 -4.09 -10.08 4.01
CA VAL A 43 -3.91 -8.78 3.33
C VAL A 43 -2.82 -8.90 2.29
N PHE A 44 -1.66 -9.46 2.67
CA PHE A 44 -0.53 -9.60 1.76
C PHE A 44 -0.87 -10.43 0.51
N ALA A 45 -1.61 -11.53 0.64
CA ALA A 45 -2.05 -12.34 -0.50
C ALA A 45 -2.96 -11.57 -1.48
N GLY A 46 -3.68 -10.57 -0.96
CA GLY A 46 -4.53 -9.66 -1.73
C GLY A 46 -3.75 -8.58 -2.49
N LEU A 47 -2.48 -8.32 -2.15
CA LEU A 47 -1.70 -7.26 -2.76
C LEU A 47 -1.32 -7.56 -4.21
N ARG A 48 -1.44 -6.53 -5.06
CA ARG A 48 -0.88 -6.47 -6.41
C ARG A 48 -0.02 -5.21 -6.48
N PHE A 49 1.23 -5.37 -6.90
CA PHE A 49 2.24 -4.31 -6.88
C PHE A 49 2.33 -3.64 -8.25
N TYR A 50 2.56 -2.33 -8.23
CA TYR A 50 2.60 -1.49 -9.42
C TYR A 50 3.69 -0.42 -9.29
N TYR A 51 4.13 0.08 -10.43
CA TYR A 51 5.02 1.24 -10.53
C TYR A 51 4.62 2.08 -11.75
N ARG A 52 5.03 3.36 -11.78
CA ARG A 52 4.78 4.26 -12.93
C ARG A 52 6.01 4.38 -13.80
N SER A 53 6.07 3.58 -14.87
CA SER A 53 7.08 3.73 -15.92
C SER A 53 6.92 5.11 -16.58
N ASN A 54 7.97 5.93 -16.58
CA ASN A 54 8.00 7.29 -17.18
C ASN A 54 7.34 8.42 -16.35
N SER A 55 7.29 8.28 -15.04
CA SER A 55 6.88 9.35 -14.11
C SER A 55 8.08 9.84 -13.29
N PRO A 56 8.12 11.11 -12.83
CA PRO A 56 9.06 11.51 -11.77
C PRO A 56 8.92 10.63 -10.51
N PHE A 57 7.74 10.05 -10.30
CA PHE A 57 7.42 9.10 -9.23
C PHE A 57 7.73 7.64 -9.60
N ALA A 58 8.64 7.40 -10.56
CA ALA A 58 8.97 6.03 -11.00
C ALA A 58 9.66 5.19 -9.92
N LEU A 59 10.18 5.82 -8.87
CA LEU A 59 10.79 5.15 -7.73
C LEU A 59 9.75 4.69 -6.72
N ASP A 60 8.61 5.36 -6.60
CA ASP A 60 7.56 4.99 -5.65
C ASP A 60 7.09 3.55 -5.84
N ALA A 61 6.70 2.94 -4.73
CA ALA A 61 6.08 1.62 -4.74
C ALA A 61 4.58 1.76 -4.51
N PHE A 62 3.78 1.21 -5.42
CA PHE A 62 2.34 1.16 -5.25
C PHE A 62 1.87 -0.27 -5.06
N ALA A 63 0.83 -0.46 -4.27
CA ALA A 63 0.13 -1.73 -4.17
C ALA A 63 -1.38 -1.52 -4.02
N ILE A 64 -2.18 -2.40 -4.61
CA ILE A 64 -3.63 -2.47 -4.38
C ILE A 64 -3.93 -3.78 -3.67
N CYS A 65 -4.58 -3.71 -2.52
CA CYS A 65 -5.10 -4.88 -1.81
C CYS A 65 -6.51 -5.22 -2.31
N LYS A 66 -6.69 -6.44 -2.81
CA LYS A 66 -7.98 -6.98 -3.25
C LYS A 66 -8.38 -8.22 -2.47
N GLY A 67 -9.66 -8.57 -2.53
CA GLY A 67 -10.18 -9.80 -1.92
C GLY A 67 -10.57 -9.65 -0.44
N LEU A 68 -10.61 -8.42 0.06
CA LEU A 68 -11.24 -8.06 1.33
C LEU A 68 -12.60 -7.41 1.07
N GLN A 69 -13.34 -7.11 2.13
CA GLN A 69 -14.60 -6.37 2.04
C GLN A 69 -14.39 -4.96 1.46
N THR A 70 -13.29 -4.32 1.82
CA THR A 70 -12.88 -3.00 1.33
C THR A 70 -11.54 -3.14 0.62
N GLU A 71 -11.50 -2.71 -0.65
CA GLU A 71 -10.24 -2.59 -1.39
C GLU A 71 -9.56 -1.27 -1.01
N PHE A 72 -8.24 -1.30 -0.89
CA PHE A 72 -7.45 -0.11 -0.58
C PHE A 72 -6.11 -0.17 -1.32
N ALA A 73 -5.50 0.99 -1.49
CA ALA A 73 -4.20 1.16 -2.10
C ALA A 73 -3.19 1.64 -1.06
N ILE A 74 -1.92 1.33 -1.33
CA ILE A 74 -0.75 1.76 -0.58
C ILE A 74 0.20 2.42 -1.58
N GLN A 75 0.75 3.58 -1.23
CA GLN A 75 1.92 4.18 -1.88
C GLN A 75 3.02 4.31 -0.84
N LEU A 76 4.24 3.92 -1.22
CA LEU A 76 5.45 4.30 -0.51
C LEU A 76 6.15 5.36 -1.36
N ASP A 77 6.14 6.58 -0.88
CA ASP A 77 6.88 7.71 -1.47
C ASP A 77 8.18 7.89 -0.67
N GLY A 78 9.28 7.55 -1.33
CA GLY A 78 10.61 7.56 -0.72
C GLY A 78 11.24 8.95 -0.65
N ASP A 79 10.79 9.89 -1.49
CA ASP A 79 11.41 11.21 -1.61
C ASP A 79 10.93 12.14 -0.48
N ILE A 80 9.69 11.99 -0.04
CA ILE A 80 9.10 12.75 1.08
C ILE A 80 8.86 11.90 2.33
N GLU A 81 9.40 10.67 2.35
CA GLU A 81 9.33 9.76 3.50
C GLU A 81 7.90 9.54 4.01
N MET A 82 7.02 9.10 3.10
CA MET A 82 5.59 9.00 3.35
C MET A 82 5.02 7.64 2.91
N ILE A 83 4.14 7.10 3.74
CA ILE A 83 3.26 5.98 3.43
C ILE A 83 1.85 6.56 3.27
N CYS A 84 1.27 6.43 2.08
CA CYS A 84 -0.11 6.81 1.83
C CYS A 84 -0.97 5.55 1.77
N ILE A 85 -2.11 5.55 2.44
CA ILE A 85 -3.10 4.47 2.39
C ILE A 85 -4.46 5.09 2.12
N TRP A 86 -5.14 4.61 1.09
CA TRP A 86 -6.45 5.16 0.72
C TRP A 86 -7.37 4.10 0.14
N ASP A 87 -8.66 4.36 0.27
CA ASP A 87 -9.75 3.64 -0.39
C ASP A 87 -10.67 4.67 -1.08
N THR A 88 -11.93 4.33 -1.31
CA THR A 88 -12.91 5.24 -1.91
C THR A 88 -13.41 6.35 -0.97
N ASP A 89 -13.33 6.14 0.33
CA ASP A 89 -13.94 6.95 1.38
C ASP A 89 -12.89 7.62 2.31
N SER A 90 -11.67 7.09 2.36
CA SER A 90 -10.62 7.52 3.28
C SER A 90 -9.24 7.63 2.62
N HIS A 91 -8.41 8.53 3.15
CA HIS A 91 -7.00 8.68 2.81
C HIS A 91 -6.23 9.11 4.06
N ILE A 92 -5.13 8.43 4.36
CA ILE A 92 -4.18 8.79 5.40
C ILE A 92 -2.75 8.85 4.84
N GLU A 93 -2.00 9.86 5.29
CA GLU A 93 -0.57 10.04 5.04
C GLU A 93 0.18 9.80 6.36
N ILE A 94 1.22 8.98 6.32
CA ILE A 94 1.98 8.53 7.49
C ILE A 94 3.47 8.72 7.19
N GLY A 95 4.12 9.63 7.90
CA GLY A 95 5.57 9.83 7.84
C GLY A 95 6.21 9.82 9.23
N ASP A 96 7.43 10.35 9.32
CA ASP A 96 8.27 10.35 10.52
C ASP A 96 7.80 11.30 11.64
N TRP A 97 6.80 12.15 11.37
CA TRP A 97 6.22 13.07 12.35
C TRP A 97 5.34 12.41 13.41
N TYR A 98 5.16 11.08 13.35
CA TYR A 98 4.53 10.31 14.41
C TYR A 98 5.56 9.93 15.50
N ASP A 99 5.13 9.91 16.76
CA ASP A 99 5.95 9.40 17.88
C ASP A 99 6.28 7.90 17.78
N GLN A 100 5.61 7.20 16.88
CA GLN A 100 5.76 5.77 16.63
C GLN A 100 6.36 5.53 15.26
N ASP A 101 7.01 4.37 15.09
CA ASP A 101 7.50 3.91 13.80
C ASP A 101 6.39 3.94 12.72
N PRO A 102 6.61 4.61 11.56
CA PRO A 102 5.60 4.79 10.51
C PRO A 102 5.02 3.48 9.98
N VAL A 103 5.84 2.43 9.88
CA VAL A 103 5.37 1.10 9.48
C VAL A 103 4.41 0.52 10.51
N THR A 104 4.68 0.71 11.81
CA THR A 104 3.79 0.31 12.89
C THR A 104 2.44 1.04 12.81
N VAL A 105 2.44 2.36 12.60
CA VAL A 105 1.21 3.16 12.43
C VAL A 105 0.40 2.68 11.23
N ALA A 106 1.05 2.40 10.10
CA ALA A 106 0.42 1.88 8.89
C ALA A 106 -0.24 0.51 9.11
N LEU A 107 0.45 -0.41 9.81
CA LEU A 107 -0.10 -1.73 10.13
C LEU A 107 -1.34 -1.64 11.03
N ASP A 108 -1.33 -0.74 12.01
CA ASP A 108 -2.46 -0.54 12.91
C ASP A 108 -3.64 0.11 12.19
N TYR A 109 -3.39 1.07 11.29
CA TYR A 109 -4.42 1.64 10.43
C TYR A 109 -5.11 0.56 9.59
N ILE A 110 -4.32 -0.25 8.87
CA ILE A 110 -4.85 -1.34 8.02
C ILE A 110 -5.67 -2.33 8.84
N ARG A 111 -5.17 -2.71 10.03
CA ARG A 111 -5.89 -3.63 10.91
C ARG A 111 -7.24 -3.04 11.31
N GLN A 112 -7.27 -1.80 11.78
CA GLN A 112 -8.47 -1.16 12.32
C GLN A 112 -9.53 -0.87 11.24
N HIS A 113 -9.11 -0.46 10.05
CA HIS A 113 -10.02 0.01 9.01
C HIS A 113 -10.46 -1.08 8.03
N TYR A 114 -9.62 -2.11 7.80
CA TYR A 114 -9.86 -3.10 6.75
C TYR A 114 -10.01 -4.54 7.25
N LEU A 115 -9.70 -4.82 8.53
CA LEU A 115 -9.80 -6.18 9.09
C LEU A 115 -10.73 -6.30 10.30
N VAL A 116 -11.17 -5.20 10.92
CA VAL A 116 -12.14 -5.29 12.02
C VAL A 116 -13.50 -5.62 11.44
N MET A 117 -13.90 -6.90 11.56
CA MET A 117 -15.27 -7.33 11.34
C MET A 117 -16.18 -6.59 12.33
N HIS A 118 -17.08 -5.74 11.85
CA HIS A 118 -18.28 -5.44 12.62
C HIS A 118 -19.10 -6.73 12.68
N SER A 119 -18.95 -7.49 13.76
CA SER A 119 -19.97 -8.45 14.18
C SER A 119 -21.23 -7.63 14.50
N VAL A 120 -22.23 -7.73 13.63
CA VAL A 120 -23.61 -7.37 13.94
C VAL A 120 -24.44 -8.63 13.82
#